data_AF-A0A366HL45-F1
#
_entry.id   AF-A0A366HL45-F1
#
_cell.length_a   1.000
_cell.length_b   1.000
_cell.length_c   1.000
_cell.angle_alpha   90.00
_cell.angle_beta   90.00
_cell.angle_gamma   90.00
#
_symmetry.space_group_name_H-M   'P 1'
#
loop_
_entity.id
_entity.type
_entity.pdbx_description
1 polymer ?
#
loop_
_entity_poly.entity_id
_entity_poly.type
_entity_poly.pdbx_seq_one_letter_code
_entity_poly.pdbx_strand_id
1 'polypeptide(L)'
;MDLILNEATYTAVMGRVVPAARRVLWIVTADLKDLFVDNGTGRFVPFLEMLAGKLREGVEVRLIHAKEPGPRFREDFDQFPEFVRSDLFERILCPRMHMKCVIADDRMAYVGSANLTGAGMGAKSPDRRNFEAGFLTEDRDHIRELMAWLDSFYLGDFCEKCQRRELCPSPIR
;
A
#
# COMPACT_ATOMS: atom_id res chain seq x y z
N MET A 1 3.00 -13.55 -15.09
CA MET A 1 3.78 -12.63 -14.25
C MET A 1 4.52 -11.71 -15.19
N ASP A 2 4.41 -10.41 -14.97
CA ASP A 2 4.87 -9.38 -15.90
C ASP A 2 5.90 -8.51 -15.22
N LEU A 3 7.04 -8.27 -15.87
CA LEU A 3 8.03 -7.29 -15.42
C LEU A 3 7.46 -5.88 -15.60
N ILE A 4 7.52 -5.08 -14.54
CA ILE A 4 7.04 -3.71 -14.48
C ILE A 4 8.22 -2.80 -14.18
N LEU A 5 8.40 -1.74 -14.97
CA LEU A 5 9.51 -0.79 -14.81
C LEU A 5 8.97 0.64 -14.70
N ASN A 6 9.54 1.42 -13.78
CA ASN A 6 9.40 2.87 -13.70
C ASN A 6 7.93 3.34 -13.76
N GLU A 7 7.54 4.10 -14.80
CA GLU A 7 6.19 4.64 -15.00
C GLU A 7 5.11 3.56 -15.12
N ALA A 8 5.45 2.36 -15.60
CA ALA A 8 4.49 1.27 -15.73
C ALA A 8 3.97 0.81 -14.35
N THR A 9 4.71 1.11 -13.28
CA THR A 9 4.30 0.90 -11.90
C THR A 9 2.99 1.61 -11.59
N TYR A 10 2.81 2.83 -12.11
CA TYR A 10 1.59 3.61 -11.89
C TYR A 10 0.37 2.87 -12.44
N THR A 11 0.43 2.48 -13.71
CA THR A 11 -0.65 1.75 -14.37
C THR A 11 -0.89 0.38 -13.74
N ALA A 12 0.18 -0.33 -13.37
CA ALA A 12 0.05 -1.63 -12.73
C ALA A 12 -0.64 -1.52 -11.37
N VAL A 13 -0.21 -0.61 -10.49
CA VAL A 13 -0.75 -0.51 -9.13
C VAL A 13 -2.07 0.25 -9.10
N MET A 14 -2.07 1.49 -9.60
CA MET A 14 -3.23 2.39 -9.50
C MET A 14 -4.30 2.10 -10.56
N GLY A 15 -3.89 1.62 -11.73
CA GLY A 15 -4.82 1.29 -12.83
C GLY A 15 -5.34 -0.14 -12.81
N ARG A 16 -4.64 -1.09 -12.16
CA ARG A 16 -5.03 -2.52 -12.16
C ARG A 16 -5.22 -3.09 -10.76
N VAL A 17 -4.18 -3.14 -9.93
CA VAL A 17 -4.24 -3.84 -8.64
C VAL A 17 -5.27 -3.20 -7.70
N VAL A 18 -5.11 -1.91 -7.37
CA VAL A 18 -6.01 -1.25 -6.41
C VAL A 18 -7.48 -1.29 -6.87
N PRO A 19 -7.83 -0.96 -8.13
CA PRO A 19 -9.20 -1.07 -8.61
C PRO A 19 -9.79 -2.49 -8.56
N ALA A 20 -8.94 -3.52 -8.73
CA ALA A 20 -9.37 -4.91 -8.78
C ALA A 20 -9.83 -5.48 -7.42
N ALA A 21 -9.41 -4.87 -6.30
CA ALA A 21 -9.78 -5.34 -4.97
C ALA A 21 -11.29 -5.23 -4.72
N ARG A 22 -11.90 -6.33 -4.26
CA ARG A 22 -13.33 -6.44 -3.94
C ARG A 22 -13.63 -6.87 -2.52
N ARG A 23 -12.67 -7.44 -1.79
CA ARG A 23 -12.82 -7.95 -0.43
C ARG A 23 -11.73 -7.42 0.49
N VAL A 24 -10.47 -7.56 0.10
CA VAL A 24 -9.32 -7.11 0.89
C VAL A 24 -8.25 -6.49 -0.02
N LEU A 25 -7.67 -5.40 0.44
CA LEU A 25 -6.56 -4.70 -0.19
C LEU A 25 -5.43 -4.58 0.82
N TRP A 26 -4.35 -5.33 0.60
CA TRP A 26 -3.11 -5.14 1.35
C TRP A 26 -2.24 -4.12 0.67
N ILE A 27 -1.72 -3.18 1.45
CA ILE A 27 -0.79 -2.16 0.99
C ILE A 27 0.37 -2.14 1.96
N VAL A 28 1.55 -2.47 1.48
CA VAL A 28 2.76 -2.60 2.28
C VAL A 28 3.84 -1.77 1.62
N THR A 29 4.44 -0.83 2.37
CA THR A 29 5.47 0.05 1.82
C THR A 29 6.45 0.49 2.91
N ALA A 30 7.69 0.84 2.54
CA ALA A 30 8.62 1.41 3.51
C ALA A 30 8.39 2.91 3.72
N ASP A 31 8.14 3.62 2.61
CA ASP A 31 7.87 5.06 2.58
C ASP A 31 6.45 5.32 2.05
N LEU A 32 5.76 6.26 2.67
CA LEU A 32 4.42 6.70 2.33
C LEU A 32 4.38 8.23 2.36
N LYS A 33 4.02 8.84 1.22
CA LYS A 33 3.90 10.29 1.07
C LYS A 33 2.60 10.64 0.36
N ASP A 34 2.31 11.94 0.31
CA ASP A 34 1.25 12.46 -0.55
C ASP A 34 1.47 12.01 -2.00
N LEU A 35 0.53 11.21 -2.49
CA LEU A 35 0.48 10.69 -3.84
C LEU A 35 -0.85 11.13 -4.42
N PHE A 36 -0.80 11.73 -5.60
CA PHE A 36 -1.99 12.08 -6.36
C PHE A 36 -2.17 11.08 -7.50
N VAL A 37 -3.40 10.63 -7.70
CA VAL A 37 -3.79 9.67 -8.72
C VAL A 37 -4.89 10.26 -9.60
N ASP A 38 -4.90 9.91 -10.88
CA ASP A 38 -6.02 10.21 -11.77
C ASP A 38 -7.25 9.41 -11.31
N ASN A 39 -8.36 10.08 -11.11
CA ASN A 39 -9.63 9.47 -10.73
C ASN A 39 -10.43 8.91 -11.93
N GLY A 40 -9.85 8.91 -13.12
CA GLY A 40 -10.47 8.45 -14.37
C GLY A 40 -11.23 9.54 -15.12
N THR A 41 -11.30 10.77 -14.59
CA THR A 41 -11.87 11.94 -15.28
C THR A 41 -10.79 12.93 -15.75
N GLY A 42 -9.51 12.57 -15.62
CA GLY A 42 -8.38 13.45 -15.87
C GLY A 42 -8.08 14.41 -14.72
N ARG A 43 -8.80 14.29 -13.59
CA ARG A 43 -8.53 15.03 -12.37
C ARG A 43 -7.64 14.21 -11.45
N PHE A 44 -6.56 14.82 -10.99
CA PHE A 44 -5.71 14.24 -9.96
C PHE A 44 -6.30 14.50 -8.57
N VAL A 45 -6.49 13.44 -7.81
CA VAL A 45 -7.00 13.43 -6.43
C VAL A 45 -6.00 12.73 -5.51
N PRO A 46 -6.01 12.98 -4.19
CA PRO A 46 -5.18 12.22 -3.27
C PRO A 46 -5.48 10.72 -3.39
N PHE A 47 -4.44 9.87 -3.35
CA PHE A 47 -4.59 8.41 -3.33
C PHE A 47 -5.50 7.94 -2.19
N LEU A 48 -5.52 8.70 -1.10
CA LEU A 48 -6.42 8.51 0.03
C LEU A 48 -7.91 8.55 -0.38
N GLU A 49 -8.30 9.37 -1.35
CA GLU A 49 -9.67 9.38 -1.88
C GLU A 49 -10.04 8.04 -2.52
N MET A 50 -9.09 7.42 -3.22
CA MET A 50 -9.27 6.10 -3.83
C MET A 50 -9.44 5.01 -2.76
N LEU A 51 -8.65 5.06 -1.68
CA LEU A 51 -8.77 4.12 -0.56
C LEU A 51 -10.07 4.32 0.22
N ALA A 52 -10.47 5.56 0.47
CA ALA A 52 -11.77 5.88 1.06
C ALA A 52 -12.93 5.35 0.19
N GLY A 53 -12.80 5.46 -1.14
CA GLY A 53 -13.70 4.79 -2.08
C GLY A 53 -13.79 3.28 -1.88
N LYS A 54 -12.65 2.60 -1.70
CA LYS A 54 -12.61 1.16 -1.42
C LYS A 54 -13.26 0.78 -0.10
N LEU A 55 -13.06 1.56 0.96
CA LEU A 55 -13.77 1.37 2.22
C LEU A 55 -15.29 1.54 2.05
N ARG A 56 -15.74 2.52 1.26
CA ARG A 56 -17.17 2.70 0.92
C ARG A 56 -17.75 1.56 0.09
N GLU A 57 -16.93 0.92 -0.75
CA GLU A 57 -17.29 -0.30 -1.48
C GLU A 57 -17.36 -1.55 -0.58
N GLY A 58 -16.99 -1.45 0.70
CA GLY A 58 -16.94 -2.57 1.63
C GLY A 58 -15.67 -3.42 1.54
N VAL A 59 -14.61 -2.89 0.94
CA VAL A 59 -13.29 -3.55 0.85
C VAL A 59 -12.51 -3.26 2.12
N GLU A 60 -11.97 -4.30 2.75
CA GLU A 60 -11.03 -4.17 3.86
C GLU A 60 -9.68 -3.65 3.37
N VAL A 61 -9.18 -2.56 3.95
CA VAL A 61 -7.91 -1.94 3.56
C VAL A 61 -6.93 -2.04 4.71
N ARG A 62 -5.84 -2.77 4.50
CA ARG A 62 -4.73 -2.92 5.46
C ARG A 62 -3.52 -2.16 4.95
N LEU A 63 -3.23 -1.01 5.56
CA LEU A 63 -2.11 -0.14 5.22
C LEU A 63 -0.97 -0.30 6.22
N ILE A 64 0.13 -0.93 5.78
CA ILE A 64 1.32 -1.15 6.59
C ILE A 64 2.47 -0.30 6.06
N HIS A 65 3.08 0.49 6.93
CA HIS A 65 4.22 1.33 6.58
C HIS A 65 5.30 1.36 7.67
N ALA A 66 6.52 1.82 7.34
CA ALA A 66 7.65 1.79 8.28
C ALA A 66 7.97 3.11 8.99
N LYS A 67 7.39 4.22 8.56
CA LYS A 67 7.61 5.52 9.20
C LYS A 67 6.35 6.37 9.14
N GLU A 68 6.14 7.17 10.18
CA GLU A 68 5.00 8.07 10.22
C GLU A 68 5.04 9.03 9.01
N PRO A 69 3.94 9.14 8.24
CA PRO A 69 3.90 10.03 7.09
C PRO A 69 4.06 11.51 7.47
N GLY A 70 4.56 12.31 6.52
CA GLY A 70 4.72 13.74 6.69
C GLY A 70 3.41 14.50 6.94
N PRO A 71 3.46 15.75 7.42
CA PRO A 71 2.28 16.53 7.79
C PRO A 71 1.25 16.65 6.66
N ARG A 72 1.68 16.84 5.41
CA ARG A 72 0.77 16.92 4.24
C ARG A 72 -0.07 15.67 4.05
N PHE A 73 0.52 14.49 4.17
CA PHE A 73 -0.22 13.24 4.09
C PHE A 73 -1.25 13.14 5.22
N ARG A 74 -0.88 13.56 6.43
CA ARG A 74 -1.78 13.53 7.58
C ARG A 74 -2.95 14.51 7.43
N GLU A 75 -2.68 15.71 6.91
CA GLU A 75 -3.71 16.70 6.57
C GLU A 75 -4.70 16.16 5.54
N ASP A 76 -4.23 15.47 4.49
CA ASP A 76 -5.11 14.81 3.52
C ASP A 76 -5.86 13.63 4.16
N PHE A 77 -5.20 12.84 5.01
CA PHE A 77 -5.81 11.69 5.69
C PHE A 77 -6.97 12.11 6.59
N ASP A 78 -6.81 13.20 7.35
CA ASP A 78 -7.83 13.73 8.25
C ASP A 78 -9.09 14.26 7.52
N GLN A 79 -9.03 14.45 6.20
CA GLN A 79 -10.18 14.85 5.38
C GLN A 79 -11.15 13.71 5.08
N PHE A 80 -10.73 12.44 5.25
CA PHE A 80 -11.52 11.27 4.90
C PHE A 80 -12.01 10.56 6.17
N PRO A 81 -13.29 10.74 6.57
CA PRO A 81 -13.83 10.15 7.80
C PRO A 81 -13.84 8.62 7.78
N GLU A 82 -13.77 7.99 6.61
CA GLU A 82 -13.70 6.53 6.45
C GLU A 82 -12.53 5.92 7.20
N PHE A 83 -11.37 6.57 7.24
CA PHE A 83 -10.19 6.02 7.93
C PHE A 83 -10.29 6.04 9.45
N VAL A 84 -11.25 6.79 10.00
CA VAL A 84 -11.51 6.85 11.45
C VAL A 84 -12.74 6.03 11.83
N ARG A 85 -13.75 5.97 10.95
CA ARG A 85 -15.07 5.41 11.26
C ARG A 85 -15.30 4.00 10.74
N SER A 86 -14.50 3.55 9.78
CA SER A 86 -14.68 2.23 9.18
C SER A 86 -13.89 1.17 9.96
N ASP A 87 -14.58 0.15 10.43
CA ASP A 87 -13.96 -1.06 11.01
C ASP A 87 -13.23 -1.90 9.93
N LEU A 88 -13.30 -1.49 8.66
CA LEU A 88 -12.62 -2.12 7.53
C LEU A 88 -11.26 -1.50 7.23
N PHE A 89 -10.82 -0.48 7.99
CA PHE A 89 -9.54 0.16 7.79
C PHE A 89 -8.57 -0.16 8.93
N GLU A 90 -7.40 -0.67 8.57
CA GLU A 90 -6.32 -0.95 9.51
C GLU A 90 -5.04 -0.24 9.06
N ARG A 91 -4.40 0.48 9.99
CA ARG A 91 -3.11 1.14 9.75
C ARG A 91 -2.09 0.67 10.75
N ILE A 92 -1.05 -0.01 10.28
CA ILE A 92 0.04 -0.52 11.13
C ILE A 92 1.35 0.18 10.77
N LEU A 93 2.05 0.64 11.80
CA LEU A 93 3.37 1.23 11.68
C LEU A 93 4.42 0.27 12.28
N CYS A 94 5.29 -0.29 11.44
CA CYS A 94 6.37 -1.15 11.87
C CYS A 94 7.70 -0.73 11.23
N PRO A 95 8.70 -0.26 12.00
CA PRO A 95 9.99 0.20 11.47
C PRO A 95 10.77 -0.83 10.64
N ARG A 96 10.41 -2.12 10.74
CA ARG A 96 11.02 -3.21 9.97
C ARG A 96 10.32 -3.47 8.63
N MET A 97 9.19 -2.82 8.34
CA MET A 97 8.43 -3.08 7.12
C MET A 97 9.11 -2.44 5.90
N HIS A 98 9.94 -3.21 5.20
CA HIS A 98 10.66 -2.70 4.02
C HIS A 98 10.15 -3.26 2.69
N MET A 99 9.16 -4.16 2.71
CA MET A 99 8.52 -4.66 1.50
C MET A 99 7.72 -3.55 0.81
N LYS A 100 7.65 -3.60 -0.52
CA LYS A 100 6.73 -2.79 -1.31
C LYS A 100 5.85 -3.72 -2.10
N CYS A 101 4.62 -3.84 -1.63
CA CYS A 101 3.66 -4.77 -2.18
C CYS A 101 2.26 -4.20 -2.10
N VAL A 102 1.46 -4.44 -3.14
CA VAL A 102 0.02 -4.20 -3.12
C VAL A 102 -0.67 -5.47 -3.59
N ILE A 103 -1.62 -5.98 -2.81
CA ILE A 103 -2.34 -7.22 -3.10
C ILE A 103 -3.83 -6.93 -3.09
N ALA A 104 -4.49 -7.31 -4.18
CA ALA A 104 -5.93 -7.24 -4.33
C ALA A 104 -6.54 -8.64 -4.22
N ASP A 105 -7.27 -8.85 -3.13
CA ASP A 105 -7.86 -10.12 -2.74
C ASP A 105 -6.81 -11.23 -2.73
N ASP A 106 -7.15 -12.41 -3.24
CA ASP A 106 -6.24 -13.52 -3.48
C ASP A 106 -5.79 -13.60 -4.95
N ARG A 107 -6.02 -12.54 -5.74
CA ARG A 107 -6.09 -12.59 -7.21
C ARG A 107 -4.92 -11.96 -7.93
N MET A 108 -4.45 -10.81 -7.43
CA MET A 108 -3.45 -10.01 -8.12
C MET A 108 -2.55 -9.33 -7.12
N ALA A 109 -1.24 -9.37 -7.35
CA ALA A 109 -0.26 -8.68 -6.53
C ALA A 109 0.78 -7.96 -7.38
N TYR A 110 1.16 -6.77 -6.95
CA TYR A 110 2.40 -6.13 -7.34
C TYR A 110 3.42 -6.30 -6.21
N VAL A 111 4.65 -6.72 -6.55
CA VAL A 111 5.79 -6.78 -5.62
C VAL A 111 6.99 -6.14 -6.29
N GLY A 112 7.63 -5.16 -5.65
CA GLY A 112 8.75 -4.47 -6.27
C GLY A 112 9.52 -3.54 -5.35
N SER A 113 10.26 -2.61 -5.95
CA SER A 113 11.07 -1.61 -5.23
C SER A 113 10.31 -0.32 -4.90
N ALA A 114 9.26 -0.01 -5.66
CA ALA A 114 8.54 1.26 -5.62
C ALA A 114 7.78 1.51 -4.32
N ASN A 115 8.18 2.55 -3.56
CA ASN A 115 7.39 3.06 -2.44
C ASN A 115 6.14 3.80 -2.91
N LEU A 116 5.11 3.89 -2.04
CA LEU A 116 3.92 4.72 -2.26
C LEU A 116 4.23 6.23 -2.14
N THR A 117 4.91 6.74 -3.15
CA THR A 117 5.25 8.14 -3.33
C THR A 117 5.08 8.48 -4.80
N GLY A 118 4.88 9.76 -5.14
CA GLY A 118 4.78 10.16 -6.55
C GLY A 118 5.99 9.74 -7.40
N ALA A 119 7.21 9.82 -6.86
CA ALA A 119 8.43 9.44 -7.58
C ALA A 119 8.60 7.92 -7.70
N GLY A 120 8.28 7.16 -6.64
CA GLY A 120 8.36 5.70 -6.63
C GLY A 120 7.28 5.03 -7.49
N MET A 121 6.03 5.51 -7.42
CA MET A 121 4.93 4.97 -8.22
C MET A 121 4.99 5.37 -9.69
N GLY A 122 6.02 6.09 -10.13
CA GLY A 122 6.18 6.48 -11.53
C GLY A 122 5.27 7.63 -11.99
N ALA A 123 4.64 8.35 -11.06
CA ALA A 123 3.72 9.45 -11.34
C ALA A 123 4.42 10.81 -11.61
N LYS A 124 5.75 10.85 -11.60
CA LYS A 124 6.55 12.03 -11.96
C LYS A 124 7.18 11.88 -13.35
N SER A 125 7.64 13.00 -13.91
CA SER A 125 8.35 13.03 -15.20
C SER A 125 9.58 12.13 -15.18
N PRO A 126 10.10 11.69 -16.35
CA PRO A 126 11.27 10.82 -16.43
C PRO A 126 12.47 11.30 -15.61
N ASP A 127 12.71 12.61 -15.62
CA ASP A 127 13.85 13.23 -14.91
C ASP A 127 13.60 13.47 -13.41
N ARG A 128 12.42 13.09 -12.89
CA ARG A 128 12.01 13.36 -11.50
C ARG A 128 11.40 12.15 -10.79
N ARG A 129 11.21 11.03 -11.49
CA ARG A 129 10.78 9.75 -10.90
C ARG A 129 11.99 8.91 -10.54
N ASN A 130 11.76 7.90 -9.71
CA ASN A 130 12.79 6.92 -9.38
C ASN A 130 12.93 5.90 -10.52
N PHE A 131 14.09 5.24 -10.56
CA PHE A 131 14.23 3.99 -11.31
C PHE A 131 13.74 2.84 -10.43
N GLU A 132 12.72 2.14 -10.90
CA GLU A 132 11.99 1.14 -10.12
C GLU A 132 11.74 -0.10 -10.96
N ALA A 133 11.74 -1.26 -10.32
CA ALA A 133 11.39 -2.53 -10.92
C ALA A 133 10.50 -3.34 -9.99
N GLY A 134 9.62 -4.13 -10.58
CA GLY A 134 8.76 -5.04 -9.85
C GLY A 134 8.10 -6.05 -10.77
N PHE A 135 7.34 -6.95 -10.18
CA PHE A 135 6.52 -7.91 -10.89
C PHE A 135 5.06 -7.71 -10.55
N LEU A 136 4.22 -7.75 -11.58
CA LEU A 136 2.80 -7.97 -11.42
C LEU A 136 2.51 -9.45 -11.62
N THR A 137 1.78 -10.05 -10.70
CA THR A 137 1.47 -11.48 -10.74
C THR A 137 0.01 -11.75 -10.42
N GLU A 138 -0.54 -12.76 -11.08
CA GLU A 138 -1.83 -13.39 -10.78
C GLU A 138 -1.63 -14.86 -10.35
N ASP A 139 -0.38 -15.25 -10.11
CA ASP A 139 0.00 -16.57 -9.62
C ASP A 139 -0.52 -16.75 -8.18
N ARG A 140 -1.49 -17.65 -8.03
CA ARG A 140 -2.20 -17.87 -6.78
C ARG A 140 -1.32 -18.43 -5.68
N ASP A 141 -0.28 -19.19 -6.02
CA ASP A 141 0.55 -19.81 -5.00
C ASP A 141 1.49 -18.78 -4.38
N HIS A 142 2.11 -17.92 -5.21
CA HIS A 142 2.89 -16.78 -4.72
C HIS A 142 2.03 -15.80 -3.91
N ILE A 143 0.80 -15.51 -4.36
CA ILE A 143 -0.10 -14.58 -3.65
C ILE A 143 -0.51 -15.15 -2.29
N ARG A 144 -0.87 -16.44 -2.22
CA ARG A 144 -1.23 -17.10 -0.96
C ARG A 144 -0.07 -17.13 0.02
N GLU A 145 1.14 -17.45 -0.44
CA GLU A 145 2.34 -17.43 0.41
C GLU A 145 2.57 -16.04 1.00
N LEU A 146 2.47 -15.01 0.16
CA LEU A 146 2.65 -13.62 0.57
C LEU A 146 1.57 -13.15 1.56
N MET A 147 0.31 -13.48 1.30
CA MET A 147 -0.80 -13.19 2.20
C MET A 147 -0.66 -13.92 3.54
N ALA A 148 -0.29 -15.20 3.55
CA ALA A 148 -0.08 -15.97 4.78
C ALA A 148 1.04 -15.38 5.65
N TRP A 149 2.11 -14.91 5.02
CA TRP A 149 3.17 -14.17 5.72
C TRP A 149 2.65 -12.86 6.32
N LEU A 150 1.88 -12.10 5.55
CA LEU A 150 1.27 -10.84 6.00
C LEU A 150 0.23 -11.03 7.11
N ASP A 151 -0.54 -12.11 7.07
CA ASP A 151 -1.46 -12.47 8.16
C ASP A 151 -0.69 -12.79 9.44
N SER A 152 0.39 -13.57 9.36
CA SER A 152 1.26 -13.85 10.53
C SER A 152 1.85 -12.55 11.10
N PHE A 153 2.22 -11.61 10.23
CA PHE A 153 2.66 -10.27 10.62
C PHE A 153 1.54 -9.48 11.30
N TYR A 154 0.36 -9.42 10.69
CA TYR A 154 -0.80 -8.67 11.18
C TYR A 154 -1.27 -9.20 12.53
N LEU A 155 -1.22 -10.51 12.75
CA LEU A 155 -1.56 -11.14 14.01
C LEU A 155 -0.53 -10.85 15.12
N GLY A 156 0.66 -10.33 14.79
CA GLY A 156 1.69 -9.95 15.76
C GLY A 156 2.69 -11.05 16.10
N ASP A 157 2.75 -12.13 15.31
CA ASP A 157 3.61 -13.30 15.61
C ASP A 157 5.10 -12.94 15.59
N PHE A 158 5.49 -11.90 14.84
CA PHE A 158 6.86 -11.39 14.80
C PHE A 158 7.17 -10.35 15.88
N CYS A 159 6.17 -9.84 16.61
CA CYS A 159 6.34 -8.70 17.52
C CYS A 159 6.82 -9.11 18.92
N GLU A 160 6.40 -10.27 19.44
CA GLU A 160 6.72 -10.72 20.80
C GLU A 160 8.24 -10.86 21.03
N LYS A 161 8.94 -11.45 20.05
CA LYS A 161 10.40 -11.69 20.11
C LYS A 161 11.21 -10.62 19.35
N CYS A 162 10.59 -9.51 18.98
CA CYS A 162 11.25 -8.49 18.17
C CYS A 162 12.30 -7.73 18.98
N GLN A 163 13.59 -7.87 18.63
CA GLN A 163 14.68 -7.12 19.27
C GLN A 163 14.67 -5.61 18.96
N ARG A 164 13.82 -5.15 18.04
CA ARG A 164 13.62 -3.72 17.72
C ARG A 164 12.35 -3.16 18.37
N ARG A 165 11.72 -3.89 19.30
CA ARG A 165 10.43 -3.52 19.89
C ARG A 165 10.48 -2.18 20.64
N GLU A 166 11.61 -1.84 21.25
CA GLU A 166 11.84 -0.53 21.90
C GLU A 166 11.76 0.67 20.95
N LEU A 167 12.02 0.45 19.64
CA LEU A 167 11.93 1.47 18.60
C LEU A 167 10.57 1.45 17.90
N CYS A 168 9.69 0.49 18.24
CA CYS A 168 8.40 0.33 17.59
C CYS A 168 7.39 1.30 18.24
N PRO A 169 6.81 2.23 17.48
CA PRO A 169 5.89 3.22 18.04
C PRO A 169 4.53 2.62 18.41
N SER A 170 4.18 1.46 17.84
CA SER A 170 2.93 0.75 18.12
C SER A 170 3.14 -0.75 17.95
N PRO A 171 3.70 -1.45 18.96
CA PRO A 171 3.87 -2.90 18.92
C PRO A 171 2.51 -3.62 18.85
N ILE A 172 2.42 -4.67 18.04
CA ILE A 172 1.27 -5.58 18.01
C ILE A 172 1.46 -6.61 19.13
N ARG A 173 0.47 -6.76 20.02
CA ARG A 173 0.49 -7.56 21.27
C ARG A 173 1.51 -7.07 22.29
#